data_AF-A0A0F4RIV1-F1
#
_entry.id   AF-A0A0F4RIV1-F1
#
_cell.length_a   1.000
_cell.length_b   1.000
_cell.length_c   1.000
_cell.angle_alpha   90.00
_cell.angle_beta   90.00
_cell.angle_gamma   90.00
#
_symmetry.space_group_name_H-M   'P 1'
#
loop_
_entity.id
_entity.type
_entity.pdbx_description
1 polymer ?
#
loop_
_entity_poly.entity_id
_entity_poly.type
_entity_poly.pdbx_seq_one_letter_code
_entity_poly.pdbx_strand_id
1 'polypeptide(L)'
;MLGFIIAGVAGFLTPQIETLIAPLFKGISEHIAIADNEKRLVAFIVAMLAAGIASAILYSGTAFWIVLGGTLGYFATRIIEVAKKMIDQRNASE
;
A
#
# COMPACT_ATOMS: atom_id res chain seq x y z
N MET A 1 -0.07 -6.51 -16.58
CA MET A 1 -1.05 -5.62 -15.91
C MET A 1 -1.58 -6.20 -14.60
N LEU A 2 -1.68 -7.53 -14.46
CA LEU A 2 -2.18 -8.13 -13.21
C LEU A 2 -1.28 -7.77 -12.01
N GLY A 3 0.05 -7.77 -12.15
CA GLY A 3 0.95 -7.32 -11.08
C GLY A 3 0.70 -5.90 -10.60
N PHE A 4 0.30 -4.97 -11.49
CA PHE A 4 -0.10 -3.61 -11.10
C PHE A 4 -1.38 -3.63 -10.25
N ILE A 5 -2.40 -4.37 -10.68
CA ILE A 5 -3.69 -4.45 -9.98
C ILE A 5 -3.51 -5.12 -8.62
N ILE A 6 -2.78 -6.23 -8.57
CA ILE A 6 -2.46 -6.96 -7.34
C ILE A 6 -1.72 -6.04 -6.38
N ALA A 7 -0.71 -5.30 -6.86
CA ALA A 7 0.00 -4.35 -6.04
C ALA A 7 -0.90 -3.21 -5.56
N GLY A 8 -1.77 -2.67 -6.42
CA GLY A 8 -2.76 -1.66 -6.03
C GLY A 8 -3.69 -2.13 -4.91
N VAL A 9 -4.21 -3.36 -5.02
CA VAL A 9 -5.04 -3.95 -3.96
C VAL A 9 -4.20 -4.19 -2.70
N ALA A 10 -3.00 -4.75 -2.82
CA ALA A 10 -2.12 -4.99 -1.68
C ALA A 10 -1.74 -3.69 -0.94
N GLY A 11 -1.40 -2.63 -1.70
CA GLY A 11 -1.12 -1.30 -1.17
C GLY A 11 -2.32 -0.72 -0.44
N PHE A 12 -3.52 -0.83 -1.00
CA PHE A 12 -4.75 -0.39 -0.35
C PHE A 12 -5.06 -1.16 0.94
N LEU A 13 -4.77 -2.47 0.96
CA LEU A 13 -4.98 -3.35 2.11
C LEU A 13 -3.89 -3.27 3.19
N THR A 14 -2.92 -2.36 3.05
CA THR A 14 -1.84 -2.17 4.03
C THR A 14 -2.34 -1.98 5.48
N PRO A 15 -3.40 -1.18 5.76
CA PRO A 15 -3.93 -1.05 7.13
C PRO A 15 -4.40 -2.37 7.74
N GLN A 16 -4.98 -3.25 6.93
CA GLN A 16 -5.44 -4.58 7.34
C GLN A 16 -4.25 -5.51 7.56
N ILE A 17 -3.24 -5.44 6.69
CA ILE A 17 -1.99 -6.19 6.83
C ILE A 17 -1.26 -5.80 8.11
N GLU A 18 -1.22 -4.51 8.45
CA GLU A 18 -0.65 -3.98 9.70
C GLU A 18 -1.26 -4.67 10.93
N THR A 19 -2.58 -4.82 10.93
CA THR A 19 -3.31 -5.53 12.01
C THR A 19 -2.96 -7.01 12.05
N LEU A 20 -2.83 -7.64 10.88
CA LEU A 20 -2.54 -9.06 10.74
C LEU A 20 -1.12 -9.41 11.20
N ILE A 21 -0.15 -8.52 10.97
CA ILE A 21 1.25 -8.69 11.39
C ILE A 21 1.56 -8.05 12.76
N ALA A 22 0.58 -7.45 13.43
CA ALA A 22 0.70 -6.95 14.81
C ALA A 22 1.39 -7.92 15.80
N PRO A 23 1.08 -9.24 15.84
CA PRO A 23 1.77 -10.17 16.72
C PRO A 23 3.25 -10.34 16.36
N LEU A 24 3.62 -10.21 15.08
CA LEU A 24 5.01 -10.28 14.64
C LEU A 24 5.83 -9.11 15.19
N PHE A 25 5.24 -7.91 15.24
CA PHE A 25 5.90 -6.74 15.84
C PHE A 25 6.19 -6.91 17.32
N LYS A 26 5.35 -7.62 18.08
CA LYS A 26 5.63 -7.89 19.50
C LYS A 26 6.92 -8.68 19.69
N GLY A 27 7.10 -9.77 18.93
CA GLY A 27 8.33 -10.58 19.00
C GLY A 27 9.57 -9.85 18.49
N ILE A 28 9.43 -9.00 17.48
CA ILE A 28 10.56 -8.22 16.94
C ILE A 28 10.92 -7.05 17.87
N SER A 29 9.94 -6.43 18.52
CA SER A 29 10.13 -5.26 19.40
C SER A 29 11.03 -5.53 20.61
N GLU A 30 11.16 -6.80 21.01
CA GLU A 30 12.09 -7.22 22.06
C GLU A 30 13.57 -7.08 21.65
N HIS A 31 13.85 -7.07 20.34
CA HIS A 31 15.20 -7.04 19.78
C HIS A 31 15.47 -5.78 18.93
N ILE A 32 14.44 -5.18 18.33
CA ILE A 32 14.53 -4.02 17.45
C ILE A 32 13.39 -3.06 17.79
N ALA A 33 13.70 -1.85 18.26
CA ALA A 33 12.70 -0.82 18.49
C ALA A 33 12.07 -0.37 17.16
N ILE A 34 10.76 -0.59 17.00
CA ILE A 34 9.99 -0.14 15.84
C ILE A 34 9.02 0.92 16.33
N ALA A 35 9.14 2.14 15.80
CA ALA A 35 8.25 3.23 16.15
C ALA A 35 6.84 3.02 15.56
N ASP A 36 5.83 3.63 16.17
CA ASP A 36 4.43 3.44 15.73
C ASP A 36 4.19 3.91 14.29
N ASN A 37 4.92 4.93 13.83
CA ASN A 37 4.87 5.41 12.44
C ASN A 37 5.57 4.45 11.46
N GLU A 38 6.45 3.56 11.92
CA GLU A 38 7.17 2.59 11.10
C GLU A 38 6.38 1.29 10.91
N LYS A 39 5.46 0.96 11.83
CA LYS A 39 4.61 -0.25 11.73
C LYS A 39 3.85 -0.30 10.41
N ARG A 40 3.27 0.83 9.99
CA ARG A 40 2.56 0.95 8.73
C ARG A 40 3.49 0.86 7.51
N LEU A 41 4.72 1.37 7.60
CA LEU A 41 5.72 1.20 6.55
C LEU A 41 6.12 -0.27 6.40
N VAL A 42 6.36 -0.97 7.51
CA VAL A 42 6.69 -2.40 7.47
C VAL A 42 5.52 -3.22 6.91
N ALA A 43 4.28 -2.91 7.30
CA ALA A 43 3.10 -3.53 6.71
C ALA A 43 3.02 -3.29 5.19
N PHE A 44 3.35 -2.08 4.74
CA PHE A 44 3.41 -1.78 3.31
C PHE A 44 4.49 -2.60 2.60
N ILE A 45 5.68 -2.72 3.19
CA ILE A 45 6.77 -3.55 2.64
C ILE A 45 6.33 -5.01 2.53
N VAL A 46 5.68 -5.56 3.56
CA VAL A 46 5.14 -6.93 3.54
C VAL A 46 4.10 -7.08 2.42
N ALA A 47 3.19 -6.12 2.26
CA ALA A 47 2.22 -6.10 1.17
C ALA A 47 2.88 -6.10 -0.21
N MET A 48 3.93 -5.28 -0.37
CA MET A 48 4.70 -5.15 -1.61
C MET A 48 5.48 -6.43 -1.94
N LEU A 49 6.05 -7.10 -0.95
CA LEU A 49 6.71 -8.39 -1.12
C LEU A 49 5.70 -9.46 -1.55
N ALA A 50 4.53 -9.52 -0.90
CA ALA A 50 3.47 -10.45 -1.29
C ALA A 50 2.99 -10.19 -2.73
N ALA A 51 2.81 -8.92 -3.11
CA ALA A 51 2.46 -8.53 -4.47
C ALA A 51 3.54 -8.91 -5.48
N GLY A 52 4.82 -8.72 -5.13
CA GLY A 52 5.97 -9.12 -5.96
C GLY A 52 6.02 -10.62 -6.20
N ILE A 53 5.82 -11.42 -5.14
CA ILE A 53 5.76 -12.89 -5.24
C ILE A 53 4.58 -13.32 -6.12
N ALA A 54 3.38 -12.79 -5.89
CA ALA A 54 2.21 -13.09 -6.70
C ALA A 54 2.41 -12.70 -8.18
N SER A 55 3.00 -11.54 -8.42
CA SER A 55 3.33 -11.04 -9.75
C SER A 55 4.33 -11.93 -10.49
N ALA A 56 5.33 -12.46 -9.78
CA ALA A 56 6.33 -13.37 -10.33
C ALA A 56 5.71 -14.73 -10.69
N ILE A 57 4.87 -15.30 -9.80
CA ILE A 57 4.14 -16.55 -10.05
C ILE A 57 3.25 -16.43 -11.29
N LEU A 58 2.61 -15.28 -11.48
CA LEU A 58 1.72 -15.00 -12.60
C LEU A 58 2.46 -14.53 -13.87
N TYR A 59 3.80 -14.44 -13.85
CA TYR A 59 4.62 -13.89 -14.93
C TYR A 59 4.09 -12.55 -15.47
N SER A 60 3.52 -11.71 -14.60
CA SER A 60 2.72 -10.56 -15.03
C SER A 60 3.10 -9.28 -14.32
N GLY A 61 3.70 -8.35 -15.06
CA GLY A 61 4.06 -7.02 -14.55
C GLY A 61 5.57 -6.88 -14.34
N THR A 62 6.06 -5.67 -14.56
CA THR A 62 7.46 -5.31 -14.25
C THR A 62 7.52 -4.74 -12.83
N ALA A 63 8.72 -4.70 -12.25
CA ALA A 63 8.95 -4.05 -10.96
C ALA A 63 8.36 -2.63 -10.90
N PHE A 64 8.50 -1.86 -11.99
CA PHE A 64 7.90 -0.54 -12.12
C PHE A 64 6.38 -0.54 -11.89
N TRP A 65 5.65 -1.44 -12.56
CA TRP A 65 4.20 -1.52 -12.45
C TRP A 65 3.73 -2.00 -11.07
N ILE A 66 4.50 -2.85 -10.41
CA ILE A 66 4.21 -3.30 -9.04
C ILE A 66 4.38 -2.11 -8.08
N VAL A 67 5.50 -1.39 -8.17
CA VAL A 67 5.77 -0.21 -7.31
C VAL A 67 4.73 0.89 -7.52
N LEU A 68 4.42 1.21 -8.78
CA LEU A 68 3.41 2.20 -9.11
C LEU A 68 2.03 1.79 -8.57
N GLY A 69 1.62 0.55 -8.81
CA GLY A 69 0.35 0.01 -8.33
C GLY A 69 0.26 0.09 -6.81
N GLY A 70 1.24 -0.44 -6.10
CA GLY A 70 1.27 -0.43 -4.64
C GLY A 70 1.25 0.97 -4.03
N THR A 71 2.01 1.90 -4.61
CA THR A 71 2.01 3.29 -4.15
C THR A 71 0.65 3.94 -4.34
N LEU A 72 0.05 3.80 -5.53
CA LEU A 72 -1.29 4.33 -5.81
C LEU A 72 -2.35 3.70 -4.92
N GLY A 73 -2.27 2.39 -4.68
CA GLY A 73 -3.14 1.67 -3.77
C GLY A 73 -3.08 2.19 -2.34
N TYR A 74 -1.87 2.33 -1.81
CA TYR A 74 -1.64 2.84 -0.46
C TYR A 74 -2.17 4.27 -0.26
N PHE A 75 -2.03 5.11 -1.29
CA PHE A 75 -2.51 6.50 -1.25
C PHE A 75 -3.93 6.69 -1.83
N ALA A 76 -4.65 5.63 -2.19
CA ALA A 76 -5.87 5.72 -2.98
C ALA A 76 -6.93 6.65 -2.36
N THR A 77 -7.21 6.51 -1.07
CA THR A 77 -8.21 7.34 -0.37
C THR A 77 -7.81 8.82 -0.38
N ARG A 78 -6.54 9.12 -0.11
CA ARG A 78 -6.01 10.48 -0.11
C ARG A 78 -6.04 11.11 -1.49
N ILE A 79 -5.70 10.35 -2.53
CA ILE A 79 -5.77 10.82 -3.92
C ILE A 79 -7.22 11.16 -4.28
N ILE A 80 -8.17 10.30 -3.92
CA ILE A 80 -9.60 10.53 -4.19
C ILE A 80 -10.12 11.75 -3.44
N GLU A 81 -9.74 11.93 -2.18
CA GLU A 81 -10.14 13.11 -1.39
C GLU A 81 -9.60 14.41 -1.99
N VAL A 82 -8.35 14.44 -2.43
CA VAL A 82 -7.76 15.61 -3.10
C VAL A 82 -8.47 15.88 -4.42
N ALA A 83 -8.72 14.83 -5.22
CA ALA A 83 -9.43 14.97 -6.48
C ALA A 83 -10.86 15.52 -6.30
N LYS A 84 -11.60 15.03 -5.30
CA LYS A 84 -12.93 15.54 -4.95
C LYS A 84 -12.87 17.02 -4.58
N LYS A 85 -11.95 17.40 -3.69
CA LYS A 85 -11.77 18.81 -3.29
C LYS A 85 -11.48 19.73 -4.47
N MET A 86 -10.66 19.30 -5.43
CA MET A 86 -10.37 20.09 -6.63
C MET A 86 -11.60 20.26 -7.53
N ILE A 87 -12.42 19.21 -7.68
CA ILE A 87 -13.67 19.28 -8.46
C ILE A 87 -14.67 20.22 -7.78
N ASP A 88 -14.85 20.10 -6.47
CA ASP A 88 -15.77 20.93 -5.70
C ASP A 88 -15.36 22.42 -5.75
N GLN A 89 -14.06 22.71 -5.65
CA GLN A 89 -13.53 24.08 -5.82
C GLN A 89 -13.82 24.64 -7.21
N ARG A 90 -13.67 23.84 -8.25
CA ARG A 90 -13.95 24.27 -9.63
C ARG A 90 -15.44 24.57 -9.82
N ASN A 91 -16.32 23.72 -9.31
CA ASN A 91 -17.77 23.90 -9.39
C ASN A 91 -18.26 25.09 -8.56
N ALA A 92 -17.56 25.46 -7.49
CA ALA A 92 -17.89 26.63 -6.67
C ALA A 92 -17.37 27.96 -7.26
N SER A 93 -16.48 27.90 -8.26
CA SER A 93 -15.94 29.06 -8.96
C SER A 93 -16.63 29.40 -10.29
N GLU A 94 -17.57 28.54 -10.74
CA GLU A 94 -18.50 28.79 -11.85
C GLU A 94 -19.85 29.30 -11.33
#